data_AF-A0A5C6AU04-F1
#
_entry.id   AF-A0A5C6AU04-F1
#
_cell.length_a   1.000
_cell.length_b   1.000
_cell.length_c   1.000
_cell.angle_alpha   90.00
_cell.angle_beta   90.00
_cell.angle_gamma   90.00
#
_symmetry.space_group_name_H-M   'P 1'
#
loop_
_entity.id
_entity.type
_entity.pdbx_description
1 polymer ?
#
loop_
_entity_poly.entity_id
_entity_poly.type
_entity_poly.pdbx_seq_one_letter_code
_entity_poly.pdbx_strand_id
1 'polypeptide(L)'
;MSHVHSFQRVTRDILDLAELQWQLLSVDSQAARTKLVRALILSAVAATLATSALTVLIAGLGLALHDLSELPIGLSLLIAATVVFVIVGVMLWIALKSIQSAGAAIAETKSEFGENLRGLKATLVSPSTSPRNQIRAESFATNDLETSSTTYQRNPSHTYQ
;
A
#
# COMPACT_ATOMS: atom_id res chain seq x y z
N MET A 1 -28.27 20.88 26.85
CA MET A 1 -27.35 21.61 25.92
C MET A 1 -25.88 21.19 26.05
N SER A 2 -25.53 20.08 26.72
CA SER A 2 -24.15 19.64 27.00
C SER A 2 -23.55 18.66 25.97
N HIS A 3 -24.33 18.09 25.06
CA HIS A 3 -23.85 17.02 24.15
C HIS A 3 -22.99 17.50 22.97
N VAL A 4 -23.17 18.74 22.52
CA VAL A 4 -22.48 19.30 21.34
C VAL A 4 -20.97 19.49 21.58
N HIS A 5 -20.57 19.81 22.82
CA HIS A 5 -19.17 20.06 23.18
C HIS A 5 -18.29 18.81 23.17
N SER A 6 -18.85 17.64 23.52
CA SER A 6 -18.08 16.39 23.54
C SER A 6 -17.69 15.93 22.13
N PHE A 7 -18.61 16.10 21.17
CA PHE A 7 -18.44 15.67 19.80
C PHE A 7 -17.39 16.48 19.06
N GLN A 8 -17.40 17.80 19.27
CA GLN A 8 -16.47 18.75 18.67
C GLN A 8 -15.03 18.53 19.16
N ARG A 9 -14.87 18.00 20.38
CA ARG A 9 -13.56 17.63 20.95
C ARG A 9 -12.99 16.39 20.28
N VAL A 10 -13.82 15.35 20.11
CA VAL A 10 -13.40 14.09 19.46
C VAL A 10 -13.09 14.30 17.98
N THR A 11 -13.87 15.13 17.27
CA THR A 11 -13.56 15.46 15.87
C THR A 11 -12.24 16.21 15.75
N ARG A 12 -11.91 17.11 16.69
CA ARG A 12 -10.64 17.82 16.71
C ARG A 12 -9.45 16.88 16.98
N ASP A 13 -9.57 15.97 17.93
CA ASP A 13 -8.51 14.98 18.21
C ASP A 13 -8.25 14.05 17.02
N ILE A 14 -9.30 13.61 16.32
CA ILE A 14 -9.16 12.78 15.10
C ILE A 14 -8.46 13.56 13.98
N LEU A 15 -8.76 14.87 13.86
CA LEU A 15 -8.16 15.73 12.84
C LEU A 15 -6.68 16.00 13.15
N ASP A 16 -6.33 16.22 14.42
CA ASP A 16 -4.94 16.34 14.88
C ASP A 16 -4.15 15.05 14.65
N LEU A 17 -4.74 13.88 14.95
CA LEU A 17 -4.13 12.58 14.67
C LEU A 17 -3.93 12.34 13.17
N ALA A 18 -4.90 12.75 12.34
CA ALA A 18 -4.79 12.66 10.89
C ALA A 18 -3.69 13.58 10.34
N GLU A 19 -3.53 14.77 10.89
CA GLU A 19 -2.48 15.71 10.50
C GLU A 19 -1.09 15.18 10.85
N LEU A 20 -0.92 14.60 12.04
CA LEU A 20 0.32 13.92 12.44
C LEU A 20 0.66 12.74 11.52
N GLN A 21 -0.33 11.91 11.14
CA GLN A 21 -0.08 10.82 10.19
C GLN A 21 0.21 11.32 8.77
N TRP A 22 -0.38 12.43 8.35
CA TRP A 22 -0.09 13.05 7.05
C TRP A 22 1.34 13.58 7.00
N GLN A 23 1.85 14.16 8.09
CA GLN A 23 3.24 14.60 8.18
C GLN A 23 4.22 13.42 8.07
N LEU A 24 3.94 12.30 8.75
CA LEU A 24 4.75 11.09 8.65
C LEU A 24 4.74 10.51 7.22
N LEU A 25 3.55 10.41 6.62
CA LEU A 25 3.36 9.92 5.26
C LEU A 25 4.07 10.79 4.22
N SER A 26 4.05 12.11 4.41
CA SER A 26 4.71 13.07 3.53
C SER A 26 6.23 12.87 3.52
N VAL A 27 6.84 12.73 4.70
CA VAL A 27 8.28 12.46 4.88
C VAL A 27 8.66 11.11 4.27
N ASP A 28 7.87 10.07 4.51
CA ASP A 28 8.08 8.75 3.92
C ASP A 28 7.94 8.77 2.39
N SER A 29 7.00 9.56 1.86
CA SER A 29 6.84 9.72 0.41
C SER A 29 8.06 10.37 -0.24
N GLN A 30 8.72 11.32 0.46
CA GLN A 30 9.90 12.01 -0.07
C GLN A 30 11.12 11.09 -0.11
N ALA A 31 11.28 10.25 0.91
CA ALA A 31 12.30 9.20 0.94
C ALA A 31 12.04 8.15 -0.16
N ALA A 32 10.79 7.71 -0.32
CA ALA A 32 10.38 6.76 -1.37
C ALA A 32 10.59 7.33 -2.78
N ARG A 33 10.20 8.60 -3.02
CA ARG A 33 10.42 9.29 -4.29
C ARG A 33 11.90 9.36 -4.65
N THR A 34 12.77 9.70 -3.70
CA THR A 34 14.21 9.79 -3.95
C THR A 34 14.80 8.43 -4.33
N LYS A 35 14.38 7.36 -3.64
CA LYS A 35 14.78 5.99 -3.99
C LYS A 35 14.30 5.60 -5.39
N LEU A 36 13.06 5.93 -5.73
CA LEU A 36 12.47 5.66 -7.04
C LEU A 36 13.22 6.41 -8.16
N VAL A 37 13.50 7.71 -7.97
CA VAL A 37 14.25 8.52 -8.94
C VAL A 37 15.66 7.96 -9.14
N ARG A 38 16.36 7.59 -8.05
CA ARG A 38 17.68 6.96 -8.15
C ARG A 38 17.61 5.63 -8.91
N ALA A 39 16.63 4.78 -8.60
CA ALA A 39 16.43 3.52 -9.30
C ALA A 39 16.15 3.74 -10.80
N LEU A 40 15.33 4.73 -11.16
CA LEU A 40 15.07 5.10 -12.55
C LEU A 40 16.34 5.54 -13.28
N ILE A 41 17.13 6.44 -12.69
CA ILE A 41 18.39 6.90 -13.30
C ILE A 41 19.36 5.74 -13.49
N LEU A 42 19.56 4.91 -12.46
CA LEU A 42 20.40 3.70 -12.55
C LEU A 42 19.91 2.74 -13.63
N SER A 43 18.59 2.51 -13.71
CA SER A 43 18.00 1.64 -14.73
C SER A 43 18.22 2.18 -16.14
N ALA A 44 18.11 3.50 -16.34
CA ALA A 44 18.32 4.13 -17.64
C ALA A 44 19.79 4.03 -18.09
N VAL A 45 20.73 4.29 -17.17
CA VAL A 45 22.18 4.14 -17.43
C VAL A 45 22.52 2.67 -17.75
N ALA A 46 22.03 1.73 -16.94
CA ALA A 46 22.24 0.31 -17.16
C ALA A 46 21.65 -0.16 -18.51
N ALA A 47 20.45 0.28 -18.87
CA ALA A 47 19.82 -0.05 -20.15
C ALA A 47 20.62 0.49 -21.34
N THR A 48 21.15 1.72 -21.24
CA THR A 48 21.99 2.32 -22.28
C THR A 48 23.29 1.54 -22.45
N LEU A 49 23.98 1.22 -21.35
CA LEU A 49 25.21 0.42 -21.38
C LEU A 49 24.96 -1.00 -21.90
N ALA A 50 23.87 -1.64 -21.49
CA ALA A 50 23.49 -2.96 -21.96
C ALA A 50 23.25 -2.97 -23.48
N THR A 51 22.56 -1.96 -24.01
CA THR A 51 22.29 -1.83 -25.45
C THR A 51 23.59 -1.69 -26.25
N SER A 52 24.53 -0.88 -25.77
CA SER A 52 25.86 -0.72 -26.39
C SER A 52 26.71 -1.99 -26.32
N ALA A 53 26.71 -2.68 -25.18
CA ALA A 53 27.43 -3.95 -25.06
C ALA A 53 26.80 -5.05 -25.95
N LEU A 54 25.48 -5.02 -26.12
CA LEU A 54 24.75 -5.98 -26.93
C LEU A 54 25.11 -5.88 -28.41
N THR A 55 25.28 -4.69 -28.97
CA THR A 55 25.67 -4.52 -30.38
C THR A 55 27.08 -5.06 -30.65
N VAL A 56 28.03 -4.80 -29.75
CA VAL A 56 29.39 -5.36 -29.83
C VAL A 56 29.36 -6.88 -29.71
N LEU A 57 28.54 -7.42 -28.81
CA LEU A 57 28.38 -8.87 -28.64
C LEU A 57 27.77 -9.54 -29.88
N ILE A 58 26.75 -8.94 -30.50
CA ILE A 58 26.17 -9.42 -31.76
C ILE A 58 27.24 -9.43 -32.87
N ALA A 59 28.02 -8.36 -32.99
CA ALA A 59 29.08 -8.28 -34.00
C ALA A 59 30.15 -9.36 -33.76
N GLY A 60 30.62 -9.51 -32.52
CA GLY A 60 31.60 -10.53 -32.14
C GLY A 60 31.10 -11.95 -32.36
N LEU A 61 29.84 -12.26 -32.00
CA LEU A 61 29.22 -13.56 -32.27
C LEU A 61 29.06 -13.83 -33.77
N GLY A 62 28.66 -12.82 -34.54
CA GLY A 62 28.54 -12.96 -35.99
C GLY A 62 29.89 -13.25 -36.67
N LEU A 63 30.96 -12.60 -36.22
CA LEU A 63 32.32 -12.87 -36.70
C LEU A 63 32.81 -14.26 -36.27
N ALA A 64 32.63 -14.63 -35.00
CA ALA A 64 33.00 -15.96 -34.54
C ALA A 64 32.25 -17.07 -35.29
N LEU A 65 30.96 -16.85 -35.58
CA LEU A 65 30.15 -17.78 -36.35
C LEU A 65 30.61 -17.88 -37.80
N HIS A 66 30.99 -16.76 -38.42
CA HIS A 66 31.63 -16.75 -39.76
C HIS A 66 32.86 -17.65 -39.80
N ASP A 67 33.77 -17.49 -38.84
CA ASP A 67 35.03 -18.26 -38.80
C ASP A 67 34.80 -19.75 -38.55
N LEU A 68 33.78 -20.12 -37.77
CA LEU A 68 33.49 -21.52 -37.42
C LEU A 68 32.70 -22.29 -38.49
N SER A 69 31.96 -21.59 -39.34
CA SER A 69 30.98 -22.22 -40.26
C SER A 69 31.22 -21.94 -41.74
N GLU A 70 32.24 -21.14 -42.07
CA GLU A 70 32.55 -20.69 -43.44
C GLU A 70 31.37 -19.97 -44.15
N LEU A 71 30.34 -19.57 -43.39
CA LEU A 71 29.18 -18.84 -43.90
C LEU A 71 29.57 -17.43 -44.36
N PRO A 72 28.87 -16.80 -45.32
CA PRO A 72 29.09 -15.39 -45.63
C PRO A 72 28.88 -14.51 -44.41
N ILE A 73 29.76 -13.52 -44.19
CA ILE A 73 29.77 -12.65 -43.00
C ILE A 73 28.41 -12.00 -42.70
N GLY A 74 27.68 -11.60 -43.75
CA GLY A 74 26.34 -11.01 -43.62
C GLY A 74 25.31 -11.99 -43.05
N LEU A 75 25.39 -13.27 -43.42
CA LEU A 75 24.47 -14.31 -42.97
C LEU A 75 24.75 -14.67 -41.50
N SER A 76 26.02 -14.76 -41.12
CA SER A 76 26.43 -15.00 -39.72
C SER A 76 25.99 -13.88 -38.77
N LEU A 77 26.14 -12.61 -39.19
CA LEU A 77 25.65 -11.46 -38.42
C LEU A 77 24.12 -11.47 -38.30
N LEU A 78 23.41 -11.83 -39.38
CA LEU A 78 21.95 -11.89 -39.38
C LEU A 78 21.41 -12.99 -38.46
N ILE A 79 22.05 -14.15 -38.41
CA ILE A 79 21.72 -15.23 -37.47
C ILE A 79 21.97 -14.76 -36.03
N ALA A 80 23.14 -14.21 -35.73
CA ALA A 80 23.48 -13.74 -34.39
C ALA A 80 22.49 -12.66 -33.90
N ALA A 81 22.17 -11.70 -34.76
CA ALA A 81 21.18 -10.66 -34.46
C ALA A 81 19.79 -11.25 -34.20
N THR A 82 19.35 -12.21 -35.02
CA THR A 82 18.04 -12.87 -34.86
C THR A 82 17.94 -13.61 -33.52
N VAL A 83 18.95 -14.38 -33.15
CA VAL A 83 18.99 -15.11 -31.87
C VAL A 83 18.90 -14.15 -30.69
N VAL A 84 19.69 -13.07 -30.71
CA VAL A 84 19.67 -12.07 -29.66
C VAL A 84 18.31 -11.36 -29.59
N PHE A 85 17.71 -11.03 -30.73
CA PHE A 85 16.40 -10.38 -30.78
C PHE A 85 15.29 -11.26 -30.18
N VAL A 86 15.34 -12.57 -30.43
CA VAL A 86 14.42 -13.54 -29.82
C VAL A 86 14.58 -13.55 -28.29
N ILE A 87 15.82 -13.59 -27.78
CA ILE A 87 16.09 -13.57 -26.33
C ILE A 87 15.55 -12.29 -25.70
N VAL A 88 15.87 -11.13 -26.28
CA VAL A 88 15.39 -9.83 -25.79
C VAL A 88 13.86 -9.74 -25.83
N GLY A 89 13.24 -10.25 -26.91
CA GLY A 89 11.78 -10.30 -27.04
C GLY A 89 11.11 -11.12 -25.94
N VAL A 90 11.68 -12.28 -25.59
CA VAL A 90 11.19 -13.12 -24.49
C VAL A 90 11.32 -12.41 -23.14
N MET A 91 12.47 -11.76 -22.88
CA MET A 91 12.67 -10.99 -21.64
C MET A 91 11.68 -9.82 -21.53
N LEU A 92 11.47 -9.08 -22.62
CA LEU A 92 10.50 -7.98 -22.67
C LEU A 92 9.08 -8.47 -22.42
N TRP A 93 8.70 -9.61 -23.00
CA TRP A 93 7.40 -10.23 -22.75
C TRP A 93 7.18 -10.58 -21.27
N ILE A 94 8.19 -11.17 -20.61
CA ILE A 94 8.14 -11.49 -19.17
C ILE A 94 8.01 -10.20 -18.34
N ALA A 95 8.78 -9.16 -18.68
CA ALA A 95 8.72 -7.87 -18.00
C ALA A 95 7.35 -7.19 -18.15
N LEU A 96 6.73 -7.26 -19.34
CA LEU A 96 5.38 -6.73 -19.55
C LEU A 96 4.35 -7.50 -18.70
N LYS A 97 4.45 -8.82 -18.61
CA LYS A 97 3.59 -9.63 -17.74
C LYS A 97 3.74 -9.28 -16.26
N SER A 98 4.97 -9.03 -15.78
CA SER A 98 5.18 -8.67 -14.38
C SER A 98 4.64 -7.27 -14.06
N ILE A 99 4.77 -6.31 -14.98
CA ILE A 99 4.19 -4.97 -14.85
C ILE A 99 2.65 -5.04 -14.80
N GLN A 100 2.04 -5.84 -15.67
CA GLN A 100 0.58 -6.04 -15.66
C GLN A 100 0.09 -6.65 -14.34
N SER A 101 0.80 -7.66 -13.83
CA SER A 101 0.50 -8.29 -12.53
C SER A 101 0.62 -7.29 -11.38
N ALA A 102 1.65 -6.45 -11.37
CA ALA A 102 1.83 -5.41 -10.37
C ALA A 102 0.74 -4.33 -10.46
N GLY A 103 0.33 -3.95 -11.68
CA GLY A 103 -0.74 -3.00 -11.92
C GLY A 103 -2.10 -3.49 -11.40
N ALA A 104 -2.41 -4.79 -11.57
CA ALA A 104 -3.63 -5.39 -11.04
C ALA A 104 -3.68 -5.34 -9.51
N ALA A 105 -2.57 -5.68 -8.83
CA ALA A 105 -2.48 -5.59 -7.37
C ALA A 105 -2.69 -4.15 -6.87
N ILE A 106 -2.13 -3.15 -7.56
CA ILE A 106 -2.31 -1.74 -7.22
C ILE A 106 -3.78 -1.30 -7.39
N ALA A 107 -4.48 -1.79 -8.41
CA ALA A 107 -5.88 -1.46 -8.64
C ALA A 107 -6.78 -1.95 -7.50
N GLU A 108 -6.51 -3.16 -6.98
CA GLU A 108 -7.23 -3.72 -5.83
C GLU A 108 -6.99 -2.91 -4.55
N THR A 109 -5.73 -2.54 -4.27
CA THR A 109 -5.40 -1.67 -3.12
C THR A 109 -6.09 -0.30 -3.20
N LYS A 110 -6.25 0.28 -4.39
CA LYS A 110 -6.98 1.55 -4.56
C LYS A 110 -8.46 1.43 -4.24
N SER A 111 -9.08 0.31 -4.59
CA SER A 111 -10.49 0.04 -4.28
C SER A 111 -10.70 -0.09 -2.77
N GLU A 112 -9.88 -0.90 -2.10
CA GLU A 112 -9.93 -1.08 -0.65
C GLU A 112 -9.65 0.23 0.11
N PHE A 113 -8.68 1.03 -0.36
CA PHE A 113 -8.39 2.33 0.22
C PHE A 113 -9.56 3.31 0.08
N GLY A 114 -10.24 3.31 -1.08
CA GLY A 114 -11.43 4.12 -1.32
C GLY A 114 -12.59 3.74 -0.41
N GLU A 115 -12.82 2.44 -0.20
CA GLU A 115 -13.87 1.92 0.68
C GLU A 115 -13.58 2.23 2.15
N ASN A 116 -12.33 2.03 2.59
CA ASN A 116 -11.88 2.40 3.93
C ASN A 116 -12.02 3.91 4.19
N LEU A 117 -11.66 4.76 3.24
CA LEU A 117 -11.88 6.22 3.33
C LEU A 117 -13.36 6.57 3.45
N ARG A 118 -14.21 5.86 2.73
CA ARG A 118 -15.67 6.08 2.77
C ARG A 118 -16.26 5.64 4.11
N GLY A 119 -15.77 4.55 4.69
CA GLY A 119 -16.10 4.10 6.05
C GLY A 119 -15.60 5.06 7.13
N LEU A 120 -14.39 5.61 6.97
CA LEU A 120 -13.85 6.63 7.88
C LEU A 120 -14.70 7.91 7.83
N LYS A 121 -15.08 8.35 6.62
CA LYS A 121 -15.95 9.51 6.41
C LYS A 121 -17.33 9.33 7.01
N ALA A 122 -17.94 8.14 6.87
CA ALA A 122 -19.22 7.81 7.47
C ALA A 122 -19.15 7.83 9.02
N THR A 123 -18.06 7.32 9.57
CA THR A 123 -17.83 7.31 11.04
C THR A 123 -17.61 8.71 11.60
N LEU A 124 -16.94 9.60 10.85
CA LEU A 124 -16.70 11.00 11.24
C LEU A 124 -17.96 11.88 11.14
N VAL A 125 -18.82 11.64 10.15
CA VAL A 125 -20.05 12.42 9.95
C VAL A 125 -21.18 11.98 10.90
N SER A 126 -21.22 10.72 11.31
CA SER A 126 -22.24 10.23 12.28
C SER A 126 -21.70 9.16 13.25
N PRO A 127 -20.89 9.56 14.25
CA PRO A 127 -20.40 8.67 15.31
C PRO A 127 -21.47 7.89 16.10
N SER A 128 -22.72 8.38 16.14
CA SER A 128 -23.83 7.75 16.87
C SER A 128 -24.50 6.58 16.14
N THR A 129 -24.23 6.39 14.84
CA THR A 129 -24.85 5.33 14.02
C THR A 129 -23.89 4.19 13.66
N SER A 130 -22.66 4.19 14.19
CA SER A 130 -21.75 3.06 13.98
C SER A 130 -22.21 1.84 14.79
N PRO A 131 -22.53 0.69 14.13
CA PRO A 131 -22.95 -0.53 14.83
C PRO A 131 -21.92 -1.00 15.85
N ARG A 132 -20.63 -0.74 15.58
CA ARG A 132 -19.52 -1.12 16.45
C ARG A 132 -19.45 -0.28 17.73
N ASN A 133 -19.96 0.96 17.68
CA ASN A 133 -20.03 1.84 18.85
C ASN A 133 -21.30 1.58 19.69
N GLN A 134 -22.38 1.13 19.04
CA GLN A 134 -23.61 0.70 19.73
C GLN A 134 -23.37 -0.54 20.61
N ILE A 135 -22.65 -1.54 20.09
CA ILE A 135 -22.30 -2.75 20.87
C ILE A 135 -21.50 -2.41 22.14
N ARG A 136 -20.65 -1.39 22.11
CA ARG A 136 -19.86 -0.96 23.27
C ARG A 136 -20.63 -0.06 24.23
N ALA A 137 -21.59 0.73 23.74
CA ALA A 137 -22.43 1.59 24.57
C ALA A 137 -23.39 0.76 25.44
N GLU A 138 -23.87 -0.38 24.93
CA GLU A 138 -24.81 -1.25 25.65
C GLU A 138 -24.15 -2.00 26.82
N SER A 139 -22.84 -2.24 26.79
CA SER A 139 -22.14 -2.94 27.90
C SER A 139 -21.94 -2.11 29.17
N PHE A 140 -22.15 -0.79 29.11
CA PHE A 140 -21.99 0.10 30.28
C PHE A 140 -23.31 0.51 30.93
N ALA A 141 -24.43 0.47 30.21
CA ALA A 141 -25.72 0.94 30.72
C ALA A 141 -26.36 -0.01 31.75
N THR A 142 -25.94 -1.27 31.82
CA THR A 142 -26.63 -2.29 32.63
C THR A 142 -26.10 -2.40 34.07
N ASN A 143 -24.91 -1.86 34.39
CA ASN A 143 -24.33 -2.00 35.74
C ASN A 143 -24.68 -0.87 36.73
N ASP A 144 -25.22 0.27 36.28
CA ASP A 144 -25.49 1.41 37.17
C ASP A 144 -26.88 1.36 37.84
N LEU A 145 -27.77 0.46 37.40
CA LEU A 145 -29.13 0.33 37.95
C LEU A 145 -29.25 -0.70 39.07
N GLU A 146 -28.28 -1.61 39.23
CA GLU A 146 -28.35 -2.69 40.24
C GLU A 146 -27.75 -2.31 41.60
N THR A 147 -26.91 -1.27 41.68
CA THR A 147 -26.21 -0.86 42.91
C THR A 147 -26.95 0.19 43.74
N SER A 148 -28.04 0.79 43.21
CA SER A 148 -28.77 1.86 43.92
C SER A 148 -29.95 1.37 44.76
N SER A 149 -30.33 0.09 44.69
CA SER A 149 -31.55 -0.44 45.32
C SER A 149 -31.33 -1.31 46.56
N THR A 150 -30.09 -1.63 46.96
CA THR A 150 -29.82 -2.54 48.09
C THR A 150 -29.40 -1.89 49.42
N THR A 151 -29.25 -0.56 49.50
CA THR A 151 -28.70 0.09 50.72
C THR A 151 -29.74 0.74 51.65
N TYR A 152 -31.04 0.74 51.29
CA TYR A 152 -32.10 1.37 52.10
C TYR A 152 -33.09 0.40 52.76
N GLN A 153 -32.65 -0.78 53.20
CA GLN A 153 -33.50 -1.65 54.01
C GLN A 153 -32.73 -2.46 55.08
N ARG A 154 -32.20 -1.77 56.10
CA ARG A 154 -31.93 -2.41 57.40
C ARG A 154 -32.30 -1.47 58.55
N ASN A 155 -33.59 -1.49 58.88
CA ASN A 155 -34.20 -0.78 60.01
C ASN A 155 -33.77 -1.44 61.36
N PRO A 156 -33.83 -0.71 62.49
CA PRO A 156 -33.26 -1.03 63.78
C PRO A 156 -34.27 -1.69 64.74
N SER A 157 -33.77 -2.51 65.67
CA SER A 157 -34.31 -2.72 67.03
C SER A 157 -33.75 -4.02 67.60
N HIS A 158 -33.00 -3.95 68.71
CA HIS A 158 -33.19 -4.78 69.91
C HIS A 158 -32.05 -4.47 70.91
N THR A 159 -32.28 -3.65 71.93
CA THR A 159 -32.89 -3.94 73.25
C THR A 159 -31.90 -4.60 74.22
N TYR A 160 -31.67 -3.86 75.32
CA TYR A 160 -30.98 -4.16 76.56
C TYR A 160 -31.09 -5.61 77.08
N GLN A 161 -29.96 -6.17 77.52
CA GLN A 161 -29.80 -6.87 78.80
C GLN A 161 -28.41 -6.55 79.38
#